data_AF-A0A1V6CIK9-F1
#
_entry.id   AF-A0A1V6CIK9-F1
#
_cell.length_a   1.000
_cell.length_b   1.000
_cell.length_c   1.000
_cell.angle_alpha   90.00
_cell.angle_beta   90.00
_cell.angle_gamma   90.00
#
_symmetry.space_group_name_H-M   'P 1'
#
loop_
_entity.id
_entity.type
_entity.pdbx_description
1 polymer ?
#
loop_
_entity_poly.entity_id
_entity_poly.type
_entity_poly.pdbx_seq_one_letter_code
_entity_poly.pdbx_strand_id
1 'polypeptide(L)'
;MGSYRLNLGTCKGLPPAKELAARMETLKPKADDDYEFAVLAVRAGEGIVLADVLVRSWRKVSEWNVEKAMMEARDVRVEKVLPCMLWPDKELLATVTGGVGTLETIMVLLATELALPVVVEPVQIDLLYAIEELRTRQNRFQLKAVKHSAFASDSYTEGPFAPRFLDTVHGIDFCRENESAIDAVTVTWAGPSKRVRLVMRKQVGFSYSCHEDDAEVVKTVLMNLAFPSERRILEAVRDLCPKDGQSSVSLTTTGKDGKTETVTLTGESRKRANRKLGASEDA
;
A
#
# COMPACT_ATOMS: atom_id res chain seq x y z
N MET A 1 12.13 12.08 -1.25
CA MET A 1 11.26 11.45 -2.27
C MET A 1 10.72 10.20 -1.61
N GLY A 2 9.46 10.27 -1.17
CA GLY A 2 8.78 9.17 -0.48
C GLY A 2 8.38 8.09 -1.47
N SER A 3 8.15 6.87 -0.97
CA SER A 3 7.55 5.77 -1.73
C SER A 3 6.24 5.39 -1.05
N TYR A 4 5.19 5.32 -1.83
CA TYR A 4 3.81 5.17 -1.37
C TYR A 4 3.14 4.03 -2.12
N ARG A 5 2.06 3.51 -1.52
CA ARG A 5 1.16 2.55 -2.16
C ARG A 5 -0.27 3.02 -1.97
N LEU A 6 -1.12 2.62 -2.91
CA LEU A 6 -2.56 2.82 -2.83
C LEU A 6 -3.21 1.57 -3.40
N ASN A 7 -3.75 0.71 -2.53
CA ASN A 7 -4.53 -0.45 -2.93
C ASN A 7 -6.01 -0.09 -2.85
N LEU A 8 -6.78 -0.46 -3.89
CA LEU A 8 -8.17 -0.09 -4.06
C LEU A 8 -9.01 -1.33 -4.33
N GLY A 9 -10.15 -1.43 -3.66
CA GLY A 9 -11.13 -2.49 -3.85
C GLY A 9 -12.55 -1.96 -3.71
N THR A 10 -13.49 -2.65 -4.33
CA THR A 10 -14.90 -2.50 -3.98
C THR A 10 -15.18 -3.32 -2.72
N CYS A 11 -16.08 -2.86 -1.87
CA CYS A 11 -16.46 -3.50 -0.61
C CYS A 11 -17.96 -3.38 -0.43
N LYS A 12 -18.68 -4.46 -0.74
CA LYS A 12 -20.14 -4.54 -0.59
C LYS A 12 -20.51 -5.01 0.81
N GLY A 13 -21.72 -4.69 1.25
CA GLY A 13 -22.25 -5.17 2.54
C GLY A 13 -21.77 -4.38 3.77
N LEU A 14 -21.17 -3.20 3.55
CA LEU A 14 -20.82 -2.29 4.64
C LEU A 14 -22.06 -1.60 5.20
N PRO A 15 -22.24 -1.52 6.53
CA PRO A 15 -23.26 -0.69 7.14
C PRO A 15 -22.91 0.80 7.03
N PRO A 16 -23.85 1.72 7.28
CA PRO A 16 -23.60 3.16 7.23
C PRO A 16 -22.39 3.58 8.06
N ALA A 17 -21.66 4.61 7.61
CA ALA A 17 -20.36 5.00 8.17
C ALA A 17 -20.35 5.17 9.70
N LYS A 18 -21.42 5.76 10.27
CA LYS A 18 -21.54 5.93 11.73
C LYS A 18 -21.62 4.60 12.47
N GLU A 19 -22.40 3.65 11.94
CA GLU A 19 -22.55 2.33 12.52
C GLU A 19 -21.27 1.51 12.38
N LEU A 20 -20.64 1.55 11.20
CA LEU A 20 -19.37 0.89 10.94
C LEU A 20 -18.28 1.38 11.88
N ALA A 21 -18.14 2.71 12.05
CA ALA A 21 -17.18 3.29 12.96
C ALA A 21 -17.41 2.87 14.41
N ALA A 22 -18.67 2.87 14.87
CA ALA A 22 -19.01 2.43 16.22
C ALA A 22 -18.64 0.95 16.45
N ARG A 23 -18.91 0.08 15.46
CA ARG A 23 -18.51 -1.34 15.51
C ARG A 23 -16.98 -1.49 15.55
N MET A 24 -16.25 -0.78 14.69
CA MET A 24 -14.79 -0.84 14.65
C MET A 24 -14.14 -0.33 15.94
N GLU A 25 -14.72 0.66 16.60
CA GLU A 25 -14.20 1.20 17.85
C GLU A 25 -14.29 0.21 19.03
N THR A 26 -15.11 -0.83 18.92
CA THR A 26 -15.15 -1.92 19.92
C THR A 26 -13.93 -2.84 19.86
N LEU A 27 -13.23 -2.89 18.72
CA LEU A 27 -12.08 -3.78 18.49
C LEU A 27 -10.77 -3.18 19.02
N LYS A 28 -10.70 -2.79 20.30
CA LYS A 28 -9.48 -2.20 20.86
C LYS A 28 -8.41 -3.27 21.16
N PRO A 29 -7.12 -2.93 21.08
CA PRO A 29 -6.04 -3.81 21.56
C PRO A 29 -6.30 -4.20 23.01
N LYS A 30 -6.31 -5.49 23.29
CA LYS A 30 -6.42 -6.01 24.65
C LYS A 30 -5.03 -6.46 25.12
N ALA A 31 -4.68 -6.13 26.36
CA ALA A 31 -3.37 -6.42 26.92
C ALA A 31 -3.09 -7.93 27.07
N ASP A 32 -4.15 -8.72 27.31
CA ASP A 32 -4.04 -10.13 27.69
C ASP A 32 -4.59 -11.13 26.65
N ASP A 33 -5.15 -10.64 25.52
CA ASP A 33 -5.66 -11.52 24.45
C ASP A 33 -4.64 -11.65 23.30
N ASP A 34 -4.41 -12.88 22.86
CA ASP A 34 -3.84 -13.18 21.53
C ASP A 34 -4.90 -12.81 20.46
N TYR A 35 -5.07 -11.52 20.20
CA TYR A 35 -5.90 -11.04 19.10
C TYR A 35 -5.10 -11.07 17.79
N GLU A 36 -5.75 -11.45 16.70
CA GLU A 36 -5.19 -11.33 15.34
C GLU A 36 -5.40 -9.91 14.79
N PHE A 37 -6.52 -9.29 15.15
CA PHE A 37 -6.93 -7.98 14.67
C PHE A 37 -7.32 -7.05 15.81
N ALA A 38 -6.91 -5.79 15.70
CA ALA A 38 -7.40 -4.71 16.55
C ALA A 38 -7.44 -3.41 15.74
N VAL A 39 -8.05 -2.39 16.33
CA VAL A 39 -8.24 -1.07 15.74
C VAL A 39 -7.68 -0.03 16.69
N LEU A 40 -6.62 0.66 16.25
CA LEU A 40 -5.90 1.64 17.07
C LEU A 40 -6.61 2.98 17.12
N ALA A 41 -7.14 3.40 15.97
CA ALA A 41 -7.87 4.65 15.81
C ALA A 41 -8.98 4.45 14.80
N VAL A 42 -10.14 5.05 15.06
CA VAL A 42 -11.28 5.15 14.14
C VAL A 42 -11.76 6.58 14.13
N ARG A 43 -12.09 7.07 12.93
CA ARG A 43 -12.76 8.36 12.75
C ARG A 43 -13.85 8.21 11.69
N ALA A 44 -15.07 8.58 12.04
CA ALA A 44 -16.15 8.73 11.08
C ALA A 44 -16.14 10.16 10.52
N GLY A 45 -16.12 10.29 9.20
CA GLY A 45 -16.43 11.53 8.48
C GLY A 45 -17.79 11.43 7.80
N GLU A 46 -18.13 12.42 6.96
CA GLU A 46 -19.33 12.38 6.13
C GLU A 46 -19.20 11.27 5.07
N GLY A 47 -19.86 10.13 5.31
CA GLY A 47 -19.89 8.99 4.38
C GLY A 47 -18.58 8.21 4.25
N ILE A 48 -17.60 8.46 5.14
CA ILE A 48 -16.30 7.79 5.17
C ILE A 48 -15.96 7.31 6.59
N VAL A 49 -15.32 6.15 6.70
CA VAL A 49 -14.67 5.68 7.93
C VAL A 49 -13.19 5.53 7.67
N LEU A 50 -12.39 6.19 8.50
CA LEU A 50 -10.95 6.01 8.58
C LEU A 50 -10.64 5.12 9.76
N ALA A 51 -9.81 4.11 9.55
CA ALA A 51 -9.36 3.27 10.65
C ALA A 51 -7.91 2.83 10.47
N ASP A 52 -7.19 2.76 11.59
CA ASP A 52 -5.86 2.16 11.67
C ASP A 52 -5.99 0.75 12.22
N VAL A 53 -6.03 -0.23 11.32
CA VAL A 53 -6.16 -1.64 11.67
C VAL A 53 -4.79 -2.20 12.03
N LEU A 54 -4.66 -2.68 13.27
CA LEU A 54 -3.52 -3.45 13.72
C LEU A 54 -3.74 -4.93 13.40
N VAL A 55 -2.81 -5.50 12.64
CA VAL A 55 -2.76 -6.94 12.35
C VAL A 55 -1.57 -7.52 13.10
N ARG A 56 -1.84 -8.53 13.91
CA ARG A 56 -0.82 -9.29 14.63
C ARG A 56 -0.70 -10.68 14.00
N SER A 57 0.53 -11.09 13.72
CA SER A 57 0.82 -12.39 13.14
C SER A 57 2.10 -12.97 13.76
N TRP A 58 2.22 -14.30 13.71
CA TRP A 58 3.44 -14.99 14.12
C TRP A 58 4.27 -15.33 12.90
N ARG A 59 5.57 -15.04 12.97
CA ARG A 59 6.51 -15.36 11.90
C ARG A 59 7.69 -16.14 12.43
N LYS A 60 7.98 -17.27 11.78
CA LYS A 60 9.24 -17.99 11.99
C LYS A 60 10.39 -17.23 11.38
N VAL A 61 11.35 -16.87 12.22
CA VAL A 61 12.61 -16.27 11.83
C VAL A 61 13.73 -17.21 12.25
N SER A 62 14.66 -17.46 11.34
CA SER A 62 15.86 -18.24 11.65
C SER A 62 16.90 -17.33 12.29
N GLU A 63 17.30 -17.64 13.51
CA GLU A 63 18.30 -16.90 14.27
C GLU A 63 19.51 -17.81 14.53
N TRP A 64 20.72 -17.26 14.42
CA TRP A 64 21.94 -18.00 14.71
C TRP A 64 22.12 -18.11 16.22
N ASN A 65 21.99 -19.32 16.76
CA ASN A 65 22.27 -19.58 18.17
C ASN A 65 23.79 -19.75 18.36
N VAL A 66 24.42 -18.75 18.97
CA VAL A 66 25.88 -18.70 19.20
C VAL A 66 26.34 -19.83 20.14
N GLU A 67 25.54 -20.19 21.14
CA GLU A 67 25.89 -21.21 22.14
C GLU A 67 25.84 -22.63 21.56
N LYS A 68 24.91 -22.89 20.65
CA LYS A 68 24.74 -24.20 20.00
C LYS A 68 25.40 -24.30 18.63
N ALA A 69 26.00 -23.19 18.15
CA ALA A 69 26.59 -23.06 16.82
C ALA A 69 25.69 -23.59 15.69
N MET A 70 24.38 -23.28 15.76
CA MET A 70 23.40 -23.74 14.77
C MET A 70 22.30 -22.71 14.54
N MET A 71 21.62 -22.80 13.39
CA MET A 71 20.44 -22.00 13.08
C MET A 71 19.22 -22.61 13.78
N GLU A 72 18.56 -21.83 14.64
CA GLU A 72 17.29 -22.20 15.27
C GLU A 72 16.14 -21.39 14.68
N ALA A 73 14.97 -22.02 14.54
CA ALA A 73 13.75 -21.32 14.15
C ALA A 73 13.05 -20.80 15.40
N ARG A 74 12.83 -19.48 15.47
CA ARG A 74 12.11 -18.83 16.55
C ARG A 74 10.84 -18.17 16.01
N ASP A 75 9.74 -18.35 16.72
CA ASP A 75 8.50 -17.63 16.45
C ASP A 75 8.61 -16.21 17.02
N VAL A 76 8.52 -15.22 16.14
CA VAL A 76 8.57 -13.80 16.47
C VAL A 76 7.20 -13.20 16.17
N ARG A 77 6.67 -12.40 17.11
CA ARG A 77 5.46 -11.62 16.91
C ARG A 77 5.74 -10.46 15.96
N VAL A 78 4.92 -10.33 14.92
CA VAL A 78 5.00 -9.24 13.96
C VAL A 78 3.67 -8.51 13.97
N GLU A 79 3.75 -7.20 14.24
CA GLU A 79 2.61 -6.29 14.21
C GLU A 79 2.72 -5.36 13.01
N LYS A 80 1.59 -5.13 12.35
CA LYS A 80 1.50 -4.27 11.18
C LYS A 80 0.27 -3.38 11.28
N VAL A 81 0.46 -2.09 11.07
CA VAL A 81 -0.64 -1.13 10.97
C VAL A 81 -1.05 -0.96 9.51
N LEU A 82 -2.33 -1.11 9.26
CA LEU A 82 -3.01 -0.98 7.98
C LEU A 82 -4.00 0.18 8.06
N PRO A 83 -3.60 1.40 7.64
CA PRO A 83 -4.53 2.49 7.49
C PRO A 83 -5.50 2.14 6.35
N CYS A 84 -6.79 2.11 6.66
CA CYS A 84 -7.86 1.85 5.70
C CYS A 84 -8.89 2.98 5.69
N MET A 85 -9.43 3.22 4.50
CA MET A 85 -10.49 4.17 4.22
C MET A 85 -11.65 3.39 3.61
N LEU A 86 -12.82 3.50 4.23
CA LEU A 86 -14.04 2.78 3.85
C LEU A 86 -15.11 3.82 3.51
N TRP A 87 -15.72 3.72 2.33
CA TRP A 87 -16.89 4.51 1.95
C TRP A 87 -18.07 3.57 1.73
N PRO A 88 -18.90 3.33 2.75
CA PRO A 88 -20.02 2.39 2.66
C PRO A 88 -20.97 2.70 1.51
N ASP A 89 -21.36 3.97 1.34
CA ASP A 89 -22.34 4.40 0.33
C ASP A 89 -21.84 4.24 -1.11
N LYS A 90 -20.52 4.15 -1.29
CA LYS A 90 -19.84 3.98 -2.59
C LYS A 90 -19.29 2.57 -2.78
N GLU A 91 -19.51 1.70 -1.79
CA GLU A 91 -18.95 0.36 -1.75
C GLU A 91 -17.44 0.36 -2.04
N LEU A 92 -16.69 1.29 -1.44
CA LEU A 92 -15.28 1.51 -1.74
C LEU A 92 -14.39 1.26 -0.51
N LEU A 93 -13.25 0.60 -0.75
CA LEU A 93 -12.19 0.37 0.22
C LEU A 93 -10.84 0.79 -0.38
N ALA A 94 -10.07 1.55 0.41
CA ALA A 94 -8.70 1.90 0.06
C ALA A 94 -7.74 1.70 1.23
N THR A 95 -6.50 1.30 0.95
CA THR A 95 -5.42 1.25 1.95
C THR A 95 -4.11 1.75 1.35
N VAL A 96 -3.34 2.50 2.15
CA VAL A 96 -2.11 3.18 1.72
C VAL A 96 -0.82 2.42 2.05
N THR A 97 -0.95 1.25 2.68
CA THR A 97 0.19 0.41 3.05
C THR A 97 0.02 -1.04 2.61
N GLY A 98 1.10 -1.81 2.70
CA GLY A 98 1.06 -3.25 2.47
C GLY A 98 1.16 -3.71 1.02
N GLY A 99 0.95 -5.02 0.82
CA GLY A 99 1.00 -5.69 -0.49
C GLY A 99 -0.41 -5.98 -1.01
N VAL A 100 -0.48 -6.77 -2.08
CA VAL A 100 -1.73 -7.12 -2.78
C VAL A 100 -2.77 -7.73 -1.83
N GLY A 101 -2.37 -8.64 -0.94
CA GLY A 101 -3.26 -9.28 0.03
C GLY A 101 -3.79 -8.38 1.16
N THR A 102 -3.44 -7.09 1.18
CA THR A 102 -3.88 -6.19 2.27
C THR A 102 -5.40 -5.95 2.23
N LEU A 103 -6.00 -5.92 1.03
CA LEU A 103 -7.46 -5.80 0.89
C LEU A 103 -8.18 -7.04 1.43
N GLU A 104 -7.64 -8.23 1.16
CA GLU A 104 -8.14 -9.49 1.71
C GLU A 104 -8.01 -9.53 3.24
N THR A 105 -6.89 -9.06 3.79
CA THR A 105 -6.73 -8.95 5.25
C THR A 105 -7.81 -8.07 5.89
N ILE A 106 -8.13 -6.93 5.26
CA ILE A 106 -9.20 -6.04 5.75
C ILE A 106 -10.57 -6.72 5.60
N MET A 107 -10.81 -7.45 4.50
CA MET A 107 -12.03 -8.23 4.31
C MET A 107 -12.21 -9.26 5.42
N VAL A 108 -11.14 -10.01 5.77
CA VAL A 108 -11.17 -11.00 6.84
C VAL A 108 -11.56 -10.32 8.15
N LEU A 109 -10.92 -9.22 8.53
CA LEU A 109 -11.29 -8.47 9.73
C LEU A 109 -12.77 -8.08 9.75
N LEU A 110 -13.27 -7.49 8.65
CA LEU A 110 -14.66 -7.05 8.56
C LEU A 110 -15.65 -8.22 8.64
N ALA A 111 -15.29 -9.37 8.04
CA ALA A 111 -16.14 -10.55 8.02
C ALA A 111 -16.10 -11.33 9.35
N THR A 112 -14.93 -11.48 9.98
CA THR A 112 -14.76 -12.31 11.18
C THR A 112 -15.00 -11.52 12.46
N GLU A 113 -14.31 -10.40 12.64
CA GLU A 113 -14.34 -9.64 13.90
C GLU A 113 -15.61 -8.79 14.03
N LEU A 114 -16.11 -8.27 12.92
CA LEU A 114 -17.34 -7.45 12.90
C LEU A 114 -18.58 -8.22 12.44
N ALA A 115 -18.42 -9.49 12.06
CA ALA A 115 -19.48 -10.36 11.56
C ALA A 115 -20.29 -9.73 10.41
N LEU A 116 -19.64 -8.95 9.54
CA LEU A 116 -20.31 -8.29 8.43
C LEU A 116 -20.35 -9.21 7.20
N PRO A 117 -21.47 -9.24 6.44
CA PRO A 117 -21.56 -10.00 5.20
C PRO A 117 -20.86 -9.26 4.05
N VAL A 118 -19.57 -8.98 4.22
CA VAL A 118 -18.80 -8.18 3.26
C VAL A 118 -18.20 -9.03 2.15
N VAL A 119 -18.14 -8.44 0.96
CA VAL A 119 -17.39 -8.98 -0.17
C VAL A 119 -16.46 -7.89 -0.67
N VAL A 120 -15.15 -8.17 -0.64
CA VAL A 120 -14.12 -7.24 -1.14
C VAL A 120 -13.53 -7.77 -2.43
N GLU A 121 -13.66 -7.00 -3.50
CA GLU A 121 -13.07 -7.33 -4.80
C GLU A 121 -12.08 -6.24 -5.21
N PRO A 122 -10.83 -6.60 -5.57
CA PRO A 122 -9.88 -5.60 -6.01
C PRO A 122 -10.31 -4.92 -7.31
N VAL A 123 -10.10 -3.61 -7.38
CA VAL A 123 -10.43 -2.84 -8.57
C VAL A 123 -9.48 -3.21 -9.71
N GLN A 124 -10.07 -3.55 -10.86
CA GLN A 124 -9.32 -3.78 -12.10
C GLN A 124 -9.02 -2.44 -12.76
N ILE A 125 -7.76 -2.22 -13.09
CA ILE A 125 -7.32 -1.00 -13.77
C ILE A 125 -7.13 -1.32 -15.26
N ASP A 126 -7.86 -0.60 -16.10
CA ASP A 126 -7.54 -0.53 -17.52
C ASP A 126 -6.23 0.26 -17.69
N LEU A 127 -5.15 -0.49 -17.93
CA LEU A 127 -3.80 0.08 -18.02
C LEU A 127 -3.64 0.96 -19.26
N LEU A 128 -4.30 0.63 -20.37
CA LEU A 128 -4.16 1.38 -21.62
C LEU A 128 -4.90 2.72 -21.49
N TYR A 129 -6.14 2.69 -20.99
CA TYR A 129 -6.88 3.90 -20.66
C TYR A 129 -6.09 4.79 -19.68
N ALA A 130 -5.56 4.20 -18.61
CA ALA A 130 -4.80 4.96 -17.61
C ALA A 130 -3.53 5.60 -18.18
N ILE A 131 -2.82 4.92 -19.09
CA ILE A 131 -1.66 5.47 -19.79
C ILE A 131 -2.06 6.66 -20.66
N GLU A 132 -3.11 6.54 -21.46
CA GLU A 132 -3.55 7.61 -22.37
C GLU A 132 -4.09 8.82 -21.59
N GLU A 133 -4.85 8.58 -20.52
CA GLU A 133 -5.37 9.62 -19.64
C GLU A 133 -4.22 10.37 -18.93
N LEU A 134 -3.19 9.66 -18.45
CA LEU A 134 -2.00 10.30 -17.88
C LEU A 134 -1.19 11.05 -18.94
N ARG A 135 -1.03 10.50 -20.14
CA ARG A 135 -0.31 11.14 -21.24
C ARG A 135 -0.93 12.47 -21.65
N THR A 136 -2.25 12.53 -21.72
CA THR A 136 -2.98 13.73 -22.15
C THR A 136 -3.01 14.81 -21.06
N ARG A 137 -3.03 14.41 -19.78
CA ARG A 137 -3.21 15.34 -18.66
C ARG A 137 -1.94 15.76 -17.94
N GLN A 138 -0.87 14.96 -18.03
CA GLN A 138 0.36 15.19 -17.26
C GLN A 138 1.50 15.70 -18.13
N ASN A 139 2.19 16.73 -17.63
CA ASN A 139 3.33 17.31 -18.33
C ASN A 139 4.54 16.36 -18.30
N ARG A 140 5.29 16.30 -19.41
CA ARG A 140 6.49 15.45 -19.58
C ARG A 140 6.24 13.98 -19.25
N PHE A 141 5.07 13.47 -19.63
CA PHE A 141 4.73 12.06 -19.48
C PHE A 141 5.69 11.15 -20.26
N GLN A 142 6.16 10.08 -19.62
CA GLN A 142 7.01 9.07 -20.21
C GLN A 142 6.60 7.68 -19.73
N LEU A 143 6.35 6.78 -20.68
CA LEU A 143 6.25 5.35 -20.40
C LEU A 143 7.67 4.77 -20.32
N LYS A 144 8.03 4.16 -19.19
CA LYS A 144 9.40 3.71 -18.90
C LYS A 144 9.59 2.22 -19.04
N ALA A 145 8.62 1.44 -18.59
CA ALA A 145 8.70 0.00 -18.66
C ALA A 145 7.31 -0.62 -18.70
N VAL A 146 7.19 -1.75 -19.38
CA VAL A 146 5.99 -2.59 -19.39
C VAL A 146 6.42 -3.96 -18.89
N LYS A 147 5.65 -4.59 -18.00
CA LYS A 147 5.87 -5.97 -17.55
C LYS A 147 4.90 -6.84 -18.31
N HIS A 148 5.41 -7.83 -19.01
CA HIS A 148 4.66 -8.70 -19.91
C HIS A 148 4.77 -10.16 -19.45
N SER A 149 3.64 -10.87 -19.36
CA SER A 149 3.57 -12.24 -18.84
C SER A 149 3.88 -13.31 -19.89
N ALA A 150 3.60 -13.06 -21.17
CA ALA A 150 3.64 -14.08 -22.22
C ALA A 150 4.94 -14.11 -23.08
N PHE A 151 5.94 -13.28 -22.79
CA PHE A 151 7.18 -13.22 -23.60
C PHE A 151 8.29 -14.04 -22.93
N ALA A 152 8.14 -15.36 -22.98
CA ALA A 152 9.21 -16.33 -22.71
C ALA A 152 9.31 -17.25 -23.95
N SER A 153 9.66 -16.68 -25.10
CA SER A 153 9.77 -17.44 -26.35
C SER A 153 11.07 -18.26 -26.45
N ASP A 154 12.07 -17.99 -25.60
CA ASP A 154 13.31 -18.74 -25.54
C ASP A 154 13.56 -19.29 -24.14
N SER A 155 13.72 -20.62 -24.07
CA SER A 155 13.88 -21.47 -22.88
C SER A 155 15.09 -21.18 -21.98
N TYR A 156 15.83 -20.08 -22.23
CA TYR A 156 16.94 -19.61 -21.39
C TYR A 156 16.59 -18.37 -20.54
N THR A 157 15.42 -17.78 -20.75
CA THR A 157 14.90 -16.65 -19.96
C THR A 157 13.55 -16.98 -19.36
N GLU A 158 13.52 -17.90 -18.39
CA GLU A 158 12.36 -18.04 -17.51
C GLU A 158 12.28 -16.81 -16.59
N GLY A 159 11.37 -15.88 -16.92
CA GLY A 159 11.10 -14.73 -16.06
C GLY A 159 10.30 -13.62 -16.74
N PRO A 160 9.69 -12.71 -15.97
CA PRO A 160 8.89 -11.62 -16.50
C PRO A 160 9.71 -10.70 -17.43
N PHE A 161 9.31 -10.60 -18.70
CA PHE A 161 9.91 -9.69 -19.67
C PHE A 161 9.49 -8.24 -19.36
N ALA A 162 10.47 -7.34 -19.26
CA ALA A 162 10.23 -5.95 -18.84
C ALA A 162 10.85 -4.94 -19.82
N PRO A 163 10.34 -4.83 -21.07
CA PRO A 163 10.88 -3.91 -22.07
C PRO A 163 10.89 -2.49 -21.53
N ARG A 164 12.01 -1.80 -21.76
CA ARG A 164 12.21 -0.40 -21.38
C ARG A 164 12.12 0.47 -22.61
N PHE A 165 11.33 1.52 -22.52
CA PHE A 165 11.08 2.42 -23.64
C PHE A 165 11.83 3.74 -23.43
N LEU A 166 12.59 4.13 -24.44
CA LEU A 166 13.20 5.47 -24.53
C LEU A 166 12.21 6.47 -25.12
N ASP A 167 11.30 5.99 -25.98
CA ASP A 167 10.21 6.75 -26.58
C ASP A 167 8.84 6.21 -26.11
N THR A 168 8.00 7.14 -25.66
CA THR A 168 6.65 6.87 -25.17
C THR A 168 5.74 6.33 -26.27
N VAL A 169 5.89 6.79 -27.52
CA VAL A 169 4.98 6.42 -28.62
C VAL A 169 5.05 4.91 -28.90
N HIS A 170 6.26 4.41 -29.16
CA HIS A 170 6.51 2.98 -29.37
C HIS A 170 6.08 2.11 -28.18
N GLY A 171 6.25 2.62 -26.95
CA GLY A 171 5.80 1.90 -25.77
C GLY A 171 4.28 1.78 -25.68
N ILE A 172 3.55 2.80 -26.12
CA ILE A 172 2.08 2.76 -26.17
C ILE A 172 1.60 1.80 -27.26
N ASP A 173 2.23 1.81 -28.43
CA ASP A 173 1.88 0.89 -29.51
C ASP A 173 2.13 -0.57 -29.10
N PHE A 174 3.26 -0.85 -28.43
CA PHE A 174 3.51 -2.15 -27.80
C PHE A 174 2.41 -2.53 -26.80
N CYS A 175 1.95 -1.57 -25.99
CA CYS A 175 0.89 -1.82 -25.02
C CYS A 175 -0.45 -2.18 -25.70
N ARG A 176 -0.78 -1.54 -26.83
CA ARG A 176 -2.01 -1.80 -27.60
C ARG A 176 -1.99 -3.18 -28.25
N GLU A 177 -0.85 -3.58 -28.81
CA GLU A 177 -0.68 -4.89 -29.45
C GLU A 177 -0.73 -6.05 -28.46
N ASN A 178 -0.33 -5.82 -27.21
CA ASN A 178 -0.12 -6.87 -26.21
C ASN A 178 -1.01 -6.71 -24.96
N GLU A 179 -2.12 -5.98 -25.06
CA GLU A 179 -2.95 -5.54 -23.92
C GLU A 179 -3.29 -6.69 -22.94
N SER A 180 -3.69 -7.85 -23.48
CA SER A 180 -4.08 -9.02 -22.70
C SER A 180 -2.93 -9.62 -21.86
N ALA A 181 -1.69 -9.46 -22.29
CA ALA A 181 -0.49 -10.04 -21.67
C ALA A 181 0.32 -9.06 -20.80
N ILE A 182 -0.13 -7.81 -20.66
CA ILE A 182 0.56 -6.83 -19.80
C ILE A 182 0.13 -6.99 -18.35
N ASP A 183 1.08 -7.21 -17.44
CA ASP A 183 0.80 -7.32 -16.01
C ASP A 183 0.86 -5.98 -15.29
N ALA A 184 1.81 -5.15 -15.70
CA ALA A 184 2.13 -3.89 -15.03
C ALA A 184 2.82 -2.91 -15.97
N VAL A 185 2.70 -1.62 -15.67
CA VAL A 185 3.36 -0.56 -16.43
C VAL A 185 3.99 0.45 -15.48
N THR A 186 5.15 0.96 -15.85
CA THR A 186 5.86 2.00 -15.11
C THR A 186 5.88 3.27 -15.95
N VAL A 187 5.32 4.34 -15.41
CA VAL A 187 5.27 5.66 -16.04
C VAL A 187 5.93 6.70 -15.15
N THR A 188 6.35 7.81 -15.74
CA THR A 188 6.85 8.99 -15.02
C THR A 188 6.28 10.25 -15.63
N TRP A 189 6.07 11.29 -14.82
CA TRP A 189 5.72 12.63 -15.30
C TRP A 189 6.31 13.70 -14.38
N ALA A 190 6.23 14.96 -14.79
CA ALA A 190 6.61 16.09 -13.96
C ALA A 190 5.47 16.41 -12.98
N GLY A 191 5.67 16.14 -11.69
CA GLY A 191 4.79 16.63 -10.63
C GLY A 191 5.05 18.10 -10.30
N PRO A 192 4.24 18.71 -9.42
CA PRO A 192 4.35 20.13 -9.05
C PRO A 192 5.74 20.49 -8.54
N SER A 193 6.28 19.68 -7.62
CA SER A 193 7.60 19.93 -7.03
C SER A 193 8.70 19.15 -7.75
N LYS A 194 8.50 17.84 -7.94
CA LYS A 194 9.50 16.95 -8.56
C LYS A 194 8.86 15.89 -9.44
N ARG A 195 9.71 15.12 -10.14
CA ARG A 195 9.28 13.98 -10.95
C ARG A 195 8.51 12.97 -10.10
N VAL A 196 7.36 12.54 -10.61
CA VAL A 196 6.59 11.43 -10.08
C VAL A 196 6.91 10.17 -10.89
N ARG A 197 7.07 9.04 -10.20
CA ARG A 197 7.14 7.72 -10.80
C ARG A 197 5.98 6.89 -10.29
N LEU A 198 5.29 6.20 -11.18
CA LEU A 198 4.14 5.37 -10.89
C LEU A 198 4.33 3.99 -11.52
N VAL A 199 3.99 2.96 -10.77
CA VAL A 199 3.85 1.59 -11.22
C VAL A 199 2.38 1.21 -11.06
N MET A 200 1.71 0.95 -12.18
CA MET A 200 0.33 0.50 -12.24
C MET A 200 0.32 -1.00 -12.54
N ARG A 201 -0.60 -1.75 -11.93
CA ARG A 201 -0.78 -3.19 -12.15
C ARG A 201 -2.23 -3.44 -12.56
N LYS A 202 -2.49 -4.46 -13.38
CA LYS A 202 -3.87 -4.87 -13.73
C LYS A 202 -4.70 -5.14 -12.48
N GLN A 203 -4.07 -5.88 -11.55
CA GLN A 203 -4.63 -6.21 -10.26
C GLN A 203 -3.88 -5.49 -9.15
N VAL A 204 -4.65 -4.74 -8.36
CA VAL A 204 -4.31 -4.21 -7.05
C VAL A 204 -3.14 -3.22 -7.05
N GLY A 205 -3.55 -1.97 -7.24
CA GLY A 205 -2.94 -0.84 -6.58
C GLY A 205 -1.80 -0.16 -7.32
N PHE A 206 -1.65 1.11 -6.98
CA PHE A 206 -0.62 1.98 -7.49
C PHE A 206 0.55 1.96 -6.52
N SER A 207 1.76 1.73 -7.03
CA SER A 207 2.99 2.01 -6.28
C SER A 207 3.64 3.25 -6.88
N TYR A 208 3.83 4.30 -6.10
CA TYR A 208 4.36 5.55 -6.63
C TYR A 208 5.42 6.17 -5.74
N SER A 209 6.26 7.01 -6.32
CA SER A 209 7.24 7.81 -5.60
C SER A 209 7.19 9.25 -6.08
N CYS A 210 7.08 10.18 -5.14
CA CYS A 210 6.96 11.61 -5.40
C CYS A 210 7.62 12.44 -4.27
N HIS A 211 7.57 13.76 -4.39
CA HIS A 211 7.82 14.64 -3.24
C HIS A 211 6.74 14.44 -2.18
N GLU A 212 7.07 14.65 -0.91
CA GLU A 212 6.09 14.49 0.19
C GLU A 212 4.93 15.47 0.04
N ASP A 213 5.22 16.72 -0.30
CA ASP A 213 4.20 17.74 -0.58
C ASP A 213 3.33 17.43 -1.81
N ASP A 214 3.82 16.59 -2.74
CA ASP A 214 3.08 16.19 -3.94
C ASP A 214 2.17 14.97 -3.69
N ALA A 215 2.27 14.31 -2.52
CA ALA A 215 1.64 13.01 -2.27
C ALA A 215 0.11 13.04 -2.42
N GLU A 216 -0.54 14.10 -1.91
CA GLU A 216 -2.00 14.26 -1.99
C GLU A 216 -2.49 14.49 -3.42
N VAL A 217 -1.77 15.33 -4.16
CA VAL A 217 -2.10 15.63 -5.56
C VAL A 217 -1.96 14.37 -6.40
N VAL A 218 -0.89 13.60 -6.20
CA VAL A 218 -0.69 12.32 -6.90
C VAL A 218 -1.78 11.33 -6.53
N LYS A 219 -2.10 11.15 -5.24
CA LYS A 219 -3.19 10.26 -4.78
C LYS A 219 -4.52 10.61 -5.44
N THR A 220 -4.82 11.90 -5.57
CA THR A 220 -6.04 12.40 -6.23
C THR A 220 -6.09 12.00 -7.71
N VAL A 221 -4.97 12.11 -8.42
CA VAL A 221 -4.85 11.63 -9.81
C VAL A 221 -5.10 10.12 -9.88
N LEU A 222 -4.52 9.33 -8.98
CA LEU A 222 -4.63 7.88 -8.98
C LEU A 222 -6.06 7.39 -8.69
N MET A 223 -6.76 8.02 -7.74
CA MET A 223 -8.16 7.73 -7.45
C MET A 223 -9.07 8.04 -8.66
N ASN A 224 -8.81 9.14 -9.39
CA ASN A 224 -9.55 9.46 -10.62
C ASN A 224 -9.36 8.43 -11.73
N LEU A 225 -8.19 7.80 -11.81
CA LEU A 225 -7.91 6.74 -12.79
C LEU A 225 -8.67 5.46 -12.44
N ALA A 226 -8.75 5.13 -11.16
CA ALA A 226 -9.45 3.92 -10.70
C ALA A 226 -10.97 4.06 -10.72
N PHE A 227 -11.50 5.26 -10.49
CA PHE A 227 -12.95 5.53 -10.46
C PHE A 227 -13.32 6.76 -11.32
N PRO A 228 -13.34 6.62 -12.66
CA PRO A 228 -13.61 7.74 -13.56
C PRO A 228 -14.99 8.37 -13.36
N SER A 229 -15.99 7.57 -12.93
CA SER A 229 -17.36 7.99 -12.64
C SER A 229 -17.51 8.71 -11.30
N GLU A 230 -16.53 8.59 -10.40
CA GLU A 230 -16.65 9.05 -9.01
C GLU A 230 -15.72 10.23 -8.66
N ARG A 231 -15.43 11.09 -9.65
CA ARG A 231 -14.55 12.27 -9.52
C ARG A 231 -14.85 13.19 -8.31
N ARG A 232 -16.06 13.12 -7.73
CA ARG A 232 -16.51 13.88 -6.56
C ARG A 232 -16.05 13.30 -5.21
N ILE A 233 -15.55 12.06 -5.12
CA ILE A 233 -15.08 11.44 -3.85
C ILE A 233 -13.85 12.16 -3.29
N LEU A 234 -13.09 12.82 -4.16
CA LEU A 234 -11.77 13.36 -3.90
C LEU A 234 -11.73 14.55 -2.94
N GLU A 235 -12.84 15.27 -2.78
CA GLU A 235 -12.93 16.38 -1.84
C GLU A 235 -12.89 15.90 -0.38
N ALA A 236 -13.43 14.71 -0.10
CA ALA A 236 -13.40 14.11 1.25
C ALA A 236 -12.02 13.52 1.62
N VAL A 237 -11.20 13.14 0.62
CA VAL A 237 -9.84 12.61 0.85
C VAL A 237 -8.86 13.75 1.23
N ARG A 238 -9.12 14.96 0.74
CA ARG A 238 -8.26 16.15 0.90
C ARG A 238 -8.04 16.56 2.36
N ASP A 239 -9.04 16.34 3.22
CA ASP A 239 -9.06 16.89 4.57
C ASP A 239 -8.53 15.93 5.66
N LEU A 240 -8.09 14.73 5.29
CA LEU A 240 -7.95 13.62 6.25
C LEU A 240 -6.60 12.90 6.26
N CYS A 241 -5.62 13.34 5.47
CA CYS A 241 -4.27 12.80 5.60
C CYS A 241 -3.54 13.40 6.82
N PRO A 242 -2.95 12.57 7.70
CA PRO A 242 -2.03 13.06 8.70
C PRO A 242 -0.86 13.72 7.97
N LYS A 243 -0.54 14.96 8.34
CA LYS A 243 0.52 15.78 7.72
C LYS A 243 1.93 15.23 7.92
N ASP A 244 2.08 14.12 8.64
CA ASP A 244 3.37 13.59 9.04
C ASP A 244 3.60 12.23 8.41
N GLY A 245 4.61 12.16 7.54
CA GLY A 245 5.16 10.93 6.98
C GLY A 245 5.85 10.04 8.01
N GLN A 246 5.18 9.73 9.13
CA GLN A 246 5.69 8.82 10.14
C GLN A 246 5.43 7.38 9.72
N SER A 247 6.47 6.76 9.15
CA SER A 247 6.62 5.31 9.05
C SER A 247 7.06 4.67 10.38
N SER A 248 6.76 5.31 11.51
CA SER A 248 7.08 4.80 12.85
C SER A 248 5.96 5.14 13.83
N VAL A 249 5.40 4.12 14.47
CA VAL A 249 4.47 4.28 15.60
C VAL A 249 5.28 4.09 16.88
N SER A 250 5.38 5.13 17.69
CA SER A 250 5.93 5.01 19.05
C SER A 250 4.79 4.72 20.02
N LEU A 251 4.77 3.50 20.55
CA LEU A 251 3.87 3.08 21.62
C LEU A 251 4.56 3.30 22.96
N THR A 252 3.98 4.17 23.78
CA THR A 252 4.40 4.37 25.16
C THR A 252 3.45 3.56 26.05
N THR A 253 3.96 2.51 26.67
CA THR A 253 3.20 1.70 27.62
C THR A 253 3.72 1.94 29.03
N THR A 254 2.83 2.33 29.93
CA THR A 254 3.12 2.45 31.36
C THR A 254 2.78 1.12 32.03
N GLY A 255 3.78 0.41 32.53
CA GLY A 255 3.58 -0.82 33.31
C GLY A 255 2.89 -0.52 34.65
N LYS A 256 2.26 -1.53 35.25
CA LYS A 256 1.64 -1.44 36.59
C LYS A 256 2.62 -1.00 37.70
N ASP A 257 3.92 -1.04 37.41
CA ASP A 257 5.01 -0.64 38.32
C ASP A 257 5.45 0.84 38.14
N GLY A 258 4.74 1.61 37.30
CA GLY A 258 5.05 3.02 37.04
C GLY A 258 6.27 3.26 36.14
N LYS A 259 6.88 2.19 35.60
CA LYS A 259 7.95 2.30 34.58
C LYS A 259 7.34 2.49 33.20
N THR A 260 7.85 3.49 32.49
CA THR A 260 7.44 3.83 31.13
C THR A 260 8.41 3.20 30.16
N GLU A 261 7.93 2.29 29.31
CA GLU A 261 8.69 1.77 28.18
C GLU A 261 8.13 2.34 26.87
N THR A 262 9.01 2.95 26.08
CA THR A 262 8.68 3.49 24.76
C THR A 262 9.20 2.52 23.70
N VAL A 263 8.29 1.79 23.05
CA VAL A 263 8.61 0.91 21.93
C VAL A 263 8.36 1.67 20.63
N THR A 264 9.42 1.94 19.89
CA THR A 264 9.32 2.55 18.56
C THR A 264 9.29 1.45 17.50
N LEU A 265 8.13 1.24 16.90
CA LEU A 265 7.96 0.30 15.78
C LEU A 265 8.25 1.04 14.47
N THR A 266 9.44 0.87 13.92
CA THR A 266 9.82 1.37 12.59
C THR A 266 9.42 0.36 11.52
N GLY A 267 8.60 0.79 10.56
CA GLY A 267 8.38 0.03 9.33
C GLY A 267 9.64 0.09 8.47
N GLU A 268 10.44 -0.98 8.44
CA GLU A 268 11.64 -1.05 7.61
C GLU A 268 11.31 -0.89 6.11
N SER A 269 11.49 0.31 5.58
CA SER A 269 11.82 0.48 4.17
C SER A 269 13.26 0.01 3.97
N ARG A 270 13.44 -1.15 3.34
CA ARG A 270 14.76 -1.68 2.92
C ARG A 270 15.55 -0.62 2.14
N LYS A 271 16.39 0.16 2.82
CA LYS A 271 17.52 0.87 2.21
C LYS A 271 18.66 -0.14 2.11
N ARG A 272 18.97 -0.56 0.88
CA ARG A 272 20.24 -1.22 0.57
C ARG A 272 21.36 -0.29 1.04
N ALA A 273 22.10 -0.71 2.06
CA ALA A 273 23.34 -0.08 2.48
C ALA A 273 24.42 -0.41 1.44
N ASN A 274 24.77 0.57 0.59
CA ASN A 274 26.10 0.60 -0.01
C ASN A 274 27.07 1.03 1.09
N ARG A 275 27.74 0.05 1.70
CA ARG A 275 28.83 0.30 2.64
C ARG A 275 30.07 0.66 1.81
N LYS A 276 30.42 1.94 1.77
CA LYS A 276 31.81 2.37 1.54
C LYS A 276 32.66 1.73 2.64
N LEU A 277 33.48 0.75 2.29
CA LEU A 277 34.62 0.37 3.10
C LEU A 277 35.72 1.38 2.81
N GLY A 278 35.91 2.29 3.75
CA GLY A 278 37.10 3.10 3.88
C GLY A 278 37.36 3.22 5.37
N ALA A 279 38.39 2.53 5.85
CA ALA A 279 39.21 2.90 7.01
C ALA A 279 40.21 1.79 7.27
N SER A 280 41.50 2.08 7.10
CA SER A 280 42.50 1.82 8.13
C SER A 280 43.80 2.55 7.75
N GLU A 281 43.89 3.82 8.12
CA GLU A 281 45.10 4.29 8.78
C GLU A 281 44.75 4.28 10.27
N ASP A 282 45.55 3.56 11.06
CA ASP A 282 46.10 4.13 12.28
C ASP A 282 47.27 3.26 12.76
N ALA A 283 48.23 3.98 13.34
CA ALA A 283 49.23 3.47 14.25
C ALA A 283 48.58 2.87 15.52
#